data_AF-A0A8S0SV41-F1
#
_entry.id   AF-A0A8S0SV41-F1
#
_cell.length_a   1.000
_cell.length_b   1.000
_cell.length_c   1.000
_cell.angle_alpha   90.00
_cell.angle_beta   90.00
_cell.angle_gamma   90.00
#
_symmetry.space_group_name_H-M   'P 1'
#
loop_
_entity.id
_entity.type
_entity.pdbx_description
1 polymer ?
#
loop_
_entity_poly.entity_id
_entity_poly.type
_entity_poly.pdbx_seq_one_letter_code
_entity_poly.pdbx_strand_id
1 'polypeptide(L)'
;MATAASTMASQLKSNFSSSMTRGLVTPKGISGAPLRVLPSRRKSCFTIKAVQSEKPTYQVIQPINGDPFIGSLETPVTSSPLIAWYLSNLPAYRTAVNPLLRGIEVGLAHGFLLVGPFVKTGPLRNTPYAGGAGSLAAAGLVVILSLCLTIYGISSFKEGEPSTAPSLTLTGRKKEPDQLQTAEGWAKFTGGFFFGGISGVTWAYFLLYVLDLPYYFK
;
A
#
# COMPACT_ATOMS: atom_id res chain seq x y z
N MET A 1 75.94 12.80 -4.58
CA MET A 1 76.55 14.10 -4.27
C MET A 1 75.71 14.72 -3.16
N ALA A 2 76.32 14.93 -1.99
CA ALA A 2 75.92 15.86 -0.91
C ALA A 2 74.53 15.68 -0.24
N THR A 3 74.44 15.06 0.95
CA THR A 3 74.42 15.67 2.32
C THR A 3 73.02 16.17 2.75
N ALA A 4 72.43 15.55 3.78
CA ALA A 4 72.32 16.07 5.16
C ALA A 4 71.05 16.94 5.36
N ALA A 5 70.30 16.95 6.45
CA ALA A 5 70.31 16.27 7.73
C ALA A 5 68.89 16.33 8.31
N SER A 6 68.63 15.47 9.29
CA SER A 6 67.54 15.49 10.27
C SER A 6 67.42 16.86 10.98
N THR A 7 66.39 17.23 11.76
CA THR A 7 65.89 16.60 12.99
C THR A 7 64.90 17.57 13.68
N MET A 8 64.11 17.07 14.65
CA MET A 8 63.46 17.76 15.79
C MET A 8 62.13 18.48 15.53
N ALA A 9 61.01 18.03 16.13
CA ALA A 9 60.55 18.30 17.53
C ALA A 9 59.93 19.71 17.63
N SER A 10 58.88 20.03 18.38
CA SER A 10 57.99 19.34 19.31
C SER A 10 56.97 20.41 19.77
N GLN A 11 55.72 19.99 20.03
CA GLN A 11 54.82 20.51 21.08
C GLN A 11 54.54 22.03 21.18
N LEU A 12 53.26 22.43 21.06
CA LEU A 12 52.58 23.39 21.97
C LEU A 12 51.12 23.60 21.48
N LYS A 13 50.09 23.07 22.15
CA LYS A 13 49.37 23.55 23.36
C LYS A 13 48.28 24.61 23.07
N SER A 14 47.14 24.38 23.71
CA SER A 14 46.18 25.34 24.29
C SER A 14 44.95 25.79 23.50
N ASN A 15 43.80 25.37 24.06
CA ASN A 15 42.53 26.05 24.27
C ASN A 15 42.42 27.54 23.87
N PHE A 16 41.35 27.86 23.15
CA PHE A 16 40.74 29.19 23.18
C PHE A 16 39.26 29.08 23.57
N SER A 17 38.93 29.62 24.74
CA SER A 17 37.61 30.10 25.12
C SER A 17 37.64 31.61 24.98
N SER A 18 36.69 32.21 24.26
CA SER A 18 36.15 33.53 24.62
C SER A 18 34.94 33.91 23.76
N SER A 19 33.83 34.10 24.47
CA SER A 19 32.75 35.07 24.28
C SER A 19 33.05 36.22 23.29
N MET A 20 32.07 36.56 22.45
CA MET A 20 31.72 37.97 22.18
C MET A 20 30.27 38.11 21.72
N THR A 21 29.56 38.91 22.51
CA THR A 21 28.29 39.60 22.28
C THR A 21 28.21 40.33 20.93
N ARG A 22 27.05 40.28 20.26
CA ARG A 22 26.67 41.34 19.31
C ARG A 22 25.19 41.68 19.44
N GLY A 23 24.94 42.92 19.87
CA GLY A 23 23.63 43.46 20.20
C GLY A 23 22.70 43.57 19.01
N LEU A 24 21.42 43.26 19.28
CA LEU A 24 20.32 43.40 18.34
C LEU A 24 19.68 44.77 18.55
N VAL A 25 19.70 45.57 17.48
CA VAL A 25 19.17 46.93 17.40
C VAL A 25 17.64 46.89 17.50
N THR A 26 17.10 47.63 18.47
CA THR A 26 15.65 47.87 18.65
C THR A 26 15.21 49.12 17.86
N PRO A 27 14.14 49.08 17.06
CA PRO A 27 13.43 50.30 16.69
C PRO A 27 12.50 50.75 17.82
N LYS A 28 12.51 52.07 18.03
CA LYS A 28 11.72 52.85 18.98
C LYS A 28 10.24 52.85 18.58
N GLY A 29 9.35 52.52 19.52
CA GLY A 29 7.94 52.85 19.36
C GLY A 29 7.00 52.13 20.33
N ILE A 30 6.36 52.94 21.18
CA ILE A 30 5.04 52.75 21.77
C ILE A 30 4.94 51.84 23.03
N SER A 31 4.83 52.55 24.15
CA SER A 31 4.18 52.25 25.44
C SER A 31 3.23 51.05 25.52
N GLY A 32 3.43 50.20 26.54
CA GLY A 32 2.48 49.18 27.02
C GLY A 32 3.15 48.22 28.03
N ALA A 33 2.52 48.02 29.19
CA ALA A 33 3.03 47.27 30.36
C ALA A 33 3.59 45.85 30.06
N PRO A 34 4.49 45.28 30.90
CA PRO A 34 4.96 43.92 30.71
C PRO A 34 3.85 42.92 31.06
N LEU A 35 3.16 42.43 30.04
CA LEU A 35 2.31 41.24 30.18
C LEU A 35 3.20 40.04 30.50
N ARG A 36 3.11 39.61 31.76
CA ARG A 36 3.71 38.41 32.34
C ARG A 36 3.38 37.21 31.45
N VAL A 37 4.37 36.68 30.74
CA VAL A 37 4.26 35.42 29.99
C VAL A 37 4.06 34.30 31.02
N LEU A 38 2.81 33.85 31.19
CA LEU A 38 2.53 32.61 31.89
C LEU A 38 3.21 31.47 31.12
N PRO A 39 3.91 30.53 31.78
CA PRO A 39 4.41 29.35 31.09
C PRO A 39 3.22 28.58 30.53
N SER A 40 3.20 28.46 29.20
CA SER A 40 2.26 27.65 28.45
C SER A 40 2.13 26.28 29.13
N ARG A 41 0.93 26.05 29.63
CA ARG A 41 0.48 24.84 30.30
C ARG A 41 0.92 23.63 29.46
N ARG A 42 1.91 22.90 29.98
CA ARG A 42 2.36 21.60 29.46
C ARG A 42 1.10 20.78 29.19
N LYS A 43 0.72 20.57 27.92
CA LYS A 43 -0.33 19.62 27.57
C LYS A 43 0.23 18.24 27.91
N SER A 44 0.00 17.79 29.14
CA SER A 44 0.23 16.41 29.51
C SER A 44 -0.72 15.57 28.66
N CYS A 45 -0.19 14.93 27.62
CA CYS A 45 -0.92 13.85 26.96
C CYS A 45 -1.08 12.74 28.00
N PHE A 46 -2.25 12.70 28.63
CA PHE A 46 -2.58 11.68 29.61
C PHE A 46 -3.06 10.46 28.85
N THR A 47 -2.14 9.55 28.54
CA THR A 47 -2.50 8.24 27.98
C THR A 47 -3.14 7.42 29.10
N ILE A 48 -4.47 7.35 29.10
CA ILE A 48 -5.23 6.46 29.98
C ILE A 48 -4.95 5.03 29.52
N LYS A 49 -4.05 4.34 30.20
CA LYS A 49 -4.05 2.87 30.15
C LYS A 49 -5.21 2.42 31.02
N ALA A 50 -6.19 1.76 30.39
CA ALA A 50 -7.27 1.12 31.11
C ALA A 50 -6.69 0.24 32.22
N VAL A 51 -7.24 0.37 33.43
CA VAL A 51 -6.88 -0.41 34.62
C VAL A 51 -6.89 -1.89 34.24
N GLN A 52 -5.70 -2.47 34.05
CA GLN A 52 -5.57 -3.93 34.00
C GLN A 52 -5.59 -4.41 35.44
N SER A 53 -6.65 -5.16 35.78
CA SER A 53 -6.70 -6.01 36.96
C SER A 53 -5.44 -6.90 37.01
N GLU A 54 -4.92 -7.17 38.21
CA GLU A 54 -3.61 -7.79 38.51
C GLU A 54 -3.34 -9.19 37.90
N LYS A 55 -4.28 -9.74 37.13
CA LYS A 55 -4.09 -10.95 36.32
C LYS A 55 -4.25 -10.58 34.86
N PRO A 56 -3.23 -10.76 34.00
CA PRO A 56 -3.38 -10.58 32.57
C PRO A 56 -4.34 -11.66 32.06
N THR A 57 -5.62 -11.33 31.98
CA THR A 57 -6.60 -12.16 31.31
C THR A 57 -6.21 -12.15 29.84
N TYR A 58 -6.04 -13.33 29.24
CA TYR A 58 -5.62 -13.46 27.85
C TYR A 58 -6.57 -12.68 26.94
N GLN A 59 -6.07 -11.57 26.39
CA GLN A 59 -6.85 -10.68 25.56
C GLN A 59 -6.47 -10.89 24.10
N VAL A 60 -7.43 -11.43 23.35
CA VAL A 60 -7.29 -11.81 21.94
C VAL A 60 -7.29 -10.59 21.01
N ILE A 61 -7.82 -9.45 21.48
CA ILE A 61 -7.95 -8.21 20.70
C ILE A 61 -6.93 -7.21 21.24
N GLN A 62 -6.03 -6.76 20.37
CA GLN A 62 -4.95 -5.82 20.72
C GLN A 62 -5.02 -4.58 19.83
N PRO A 63 -4.52 -3.41 20.28
CA PRO A 63 -4.37 -2.26 19.39
C PRO A 63 -3.38 -2.58 18.27
N ILE A 64 -3.62 -2.05 17.07
CA ILE A 64 -2.76 -2.29 15.90
C ILE A 64 -1.31 -1.93 16.17
N ASN A 65 -0.40 -2.89 16.00
CA ASN A 65 1.03 -2.74 16.25
C ASN A 65 1.37 -2.21 17.66
N GLY A 66 0.49 -2.41 18.65
CA GLY A 66 0.65 -1.89 20.01
C GLY A 66 0.33 -0.40 20.20
N ASP A 67 -0.10 0.32 19.15
CA ASP A 67 -0.45 1.74 19.21
C ASP A 67 -1.98 1.94 19.28
N PRO A 68 -2.53 2.36 20.44
CA PRO A 68 -3.97 2.55 20.61
C PRO A 68 -4.53 3.82 19.95
N PHE A 69 -3.69 4.67 19.36
CA PHE A 69 -4.14 5.92 18.72
C PHE A 69 -4.40 5.79 17.22
N ILE A 70 -4.13 4.63 16.64
CA ILE A 70 -4.42 4.30 15.25
C ILE A 70 -5.79 3.61 15.19
N GLY A 71 -6.66 4.04 14.27
CA GLY A 71 -8.04 3.57 14.15
C GLY A 71 -8.21 2.16 13.58
N SER A 72 -7.54 1.14 14.15
CA SER A 72 -7.72 -0.28 13.83
C SER A 72 -7.32 -1.18 15.00
N LEU A 73 -7.82 -2.42 15.02
CA LEU A 73 -7.57 -3.43 16.06
C LEU A 73 -7.00 -4.71 15.45
N GLU A 74 -6.05 -5.32 16.13
CA GLU A 74 -5.59 -6.68 15.87
C GLU A 74 -6.60 -7.65 16.44
N THR A 75 -7.18 -8.44 15.56
CA THR A 75 -8.16 -9.48 15.86
C THR A 75 -7.68 -10.76 15.17
N PRO A 76 -8.19 -11.94 15.53
CA PRO A 76 -7.88 -13.19 14.81
C PRO A 76 -8.25 -13.14 13.32
N VAL A 77 -9.15 -12.24 12.92
CA VAL A 77 -9.53 -12.02 11.52
C VAL A 77 -8.52 -11.14 10.79
N THR A 78 -7.93 -10.16 11.47
CA THR A 78 -7.00 -9.18 10.86
C THR A 78 -5.54 -9.61 10.96
N SER A 79 -5.13 -10.24 12.07
CA SER A 79 -3.73 -10.54 12.41
C SER A 79 -3.49 -12.01 12.74
N SER A 80 -4.17 -12.94 12.06
CA SER A 80 -3.86 -14.38 12.14
C SER A 80 -2.70 -14.77 11.22
N PRO A 81 -1.79 -15.67 11.64
CA PRO A 81 -0.69 -16.14 10.79
C PRO A 81 -1.15 -16.71 9.44
N LEU A 82 -2.30 -17.42 9.42
CA LEU A 82 -2.84 -18.01 8.20
C LEU A 82 -3.35 -16.93 7.23
N ILE A 83 -4.09 -15.96 7.75
CA ILE A 83 -4.68 -14.88 6.94
C ILE A 83 -3.59 -13.93 6.44
N ALA A 84 -2.63 -13.58 7.30
CA ALA A 84 -1.47 -12.79 6.92
C ALA A 84 -0.65 -13.48 5.82
N TRP A 85 -0.44 -14.80 5.94
CA TRP A 85 0.23 -15.58 4.89
C TRP A 85 -0.57 -15.61 3.59
N TYR A 86 -1.88 -15.87 3.66
CA TYR A 86 -2.75 -15.91 2.49
C TYR A 86 -2.78 -14.56 1.76
N LEU A 87 -3.03 -13.47 2.49
CA LEU A 87 -3.08 -12.12 1.93
C LEU A 87 -1.72 -11.67 1.36
N SER A 88 -0.61 -12.02 2.01
CA SER A 88 0.73 -11.66 1.51
C SER A 88 1.09 -12.35 0.20
N ASN A 89 0.50 -13.52 -0.09
CA ASN A 89 0.76 -14.26 -1.32
C ASN A 89 -0.16 -13.85 -2.48
N LEU A 90 -1.27 -13.17 -2.20
CA LEU A 90 -2.17 -12.67 -3.24
C LEU A 90 -1.48 -11.65 -4.15
N PRO A 91 -1.82 -11.62 -5.45
CA PRO A 91 -1.23 -10.68 -6.40
C PRO A 91 -1.42 -9.22 -5.98
N ALA A 92 -2.50 -8.88 -5.27
CA ALA A 92 -2.77 -7.53 -4.77
C ALA A 92 -1.67 -7.00 -3.82
N TYR A 93 -1.13 -7.84 -2.95
CA TYR A 93 -0.16 -7.44 -1.92
C TYR A 93 1.28 -7.82 -2.24
N ARG A 94 1.53 -8.42 -3.42
CA ARG A 94 2.86 -8.85 -3.86
C ARG A 94 3.73 -7.70 -4.37
N THR A 95 4.01 -6.71 -3.53
CA THR A 95 4.65 -5.43 -3.87
C THR A 95 6.00 -5.50 -4.62
N ALA A 96 6.71 -6.63 -4.54
CA ALA A 96 8.02 -6.81 -5.17
C ALA A 96 7.95 -7.29 -6.63
N VAL A 97 6.76 -7.64 -7.14
CA VAL A 97 6.59 -8.17 -8.49
C VAL A 97 6.02 -7.11 -9.42
N ASN A 98 6.38 -7.18 -10.70
CA ASN A 98 5.88 -6.28 -11.75
C ASN A 98 4.32 -6.24 -11.73
N PRO A 99 3.71 -5.03 -11.65
CA PRO A 99 2.26 -4.84 -11.72
C PRO A 99 1.55 -5.57 -12.87
N LEU A 100 2.22 -5.75 -14.01
CA LEU A 100 1.65 -6.45 -15.18
C LEU A 100 1.24 -7.89 -14.83
N LEU A 101 2.14 -8.66 -14.20
CA LEU A 101 1.90 -10.06 -13.85
C LEU A 101 0.77 -10.20 -12.83
N ARG A 102 0.71 -9.26 -11.88
CA ARG A 102 -0.39 -9.18 -10.91
C ARG A 102 -1.72 -8.92 -11.61
N GLY A 103 -1.71 -8.00 -12.58
CA GLY A 103 -2.88 -7.71 -13.41
C GLY A 103 -3.37 -8.94 -14.16
N ILE A 104 -2.46 -9.72 -14.74
CA ILE A 104 -2.82 -10.98 -15.43
C ILE A 104 -3.47 -11.98 -14.48
N GLU A 105 -2.88 -12.22 -13.31
CA GLU A 105 -3.41 -13.18 -12.33
C GLU A 105 -4.81 -12.77 -11.83
N VAL A 106 -4.98 -11.48 -11.52
CA VAL A 106 -6.28 -10.91 -11.11
C VAL A 106 -7.29 -10.98 -12.26
N GLY A 107 -6.90 -10.58 -13.47
CA GLY A 107 -7.75 -10.61 -14.65
C GLY A 107 -8.22 -12.01 -14.99
N LEU A 108 -7.32 -13.00 -14.96
CA LEU A 108 -7.63 -14.40 -15.25
C LEU A 108 -8.62 -14.95 -14.23
N ALA A 109 -8.39 -14.73 -12.94
CA ALA A 109 -9.29 -15.18 -11.88
C ALA A 109 -10.70 -14.57 -12.02
N HIS A 110 -10.79 -13.26 -12.27
CA HIS A 110 -12.08 -12.58 -12.38
C HIS A 110 -12.79 -12.91 -13.71
N GLY A 111 -12.04 -12.99 -14.82
CA GLY A 111 -12.57 -13.37 -16.12
C GLY A 111 -13.17 -14.79 -16.10
N PHE A 112 -12.48 -15.73 -15.45
CA PHE A 112 -12.99 -17.09 -15.25
C PHE A 112 -14.25 -17.12 -14.36
N LEU A 113 -14.24 -16.37 -13.25
CA LEU A 113 -15.36 -16.30 -12.30
C LEU A 113 -16.65 -15.79 -12.96
N LEU A 114 -16.55 -14.72 -13.77
CA LEU A 114 -17.69 -14.00 -14.31
C LEU A 114 -18.49 -14.82 -15.34
N VAL A 115 -17.85 -15.75 -16.06
CA VAL A 115 -18.55 -16.56 -17.07
C VAL A 115 -19.65 -17.43 -16.46
N GLY A 116 -19.45 -17.97 -15.26
CA GLY A 116 -20.41 -18.86 -14.60
C GLY A 116 -21.81 -18.24 -14.42
N PRO A 117 -21.93 -17.09 -13.74
CA PRO A 117 -23.22 -16.40 -13.58
C PRO A 117 -23.85 -15.99 -14.92
N PHE A 118 -23.08 -15.46 -15.87
CA PHE A 118 -23.63 -14.98 -17.14
C PHE A 118 -24.17 -16.12 -18.02
N VAL A 119 -23.53 -17.29 -18.01
CA VAL A 119 -24.01 -18.47 -18.75
C VAL A 119 -25.24 -19.08 -18.07
N LYS A 120 -25.22 -19.27 -16.74
CA LYS A 120 -26.29 -20.00 -16.03
C LYS A 120 -27.52 -19.15 -15.71
N THR A 121 -27.33 -17.89 -15.35
CA THR A 121 -28.41 -16.95 -14.98
C THR A 121 -28.67 -15.89 -16.05
N GLY A 122 -28.05 -16.03 -17.22
CA GLY A 122 -28.28 -15.14 -18.35
C GLY A 122 -29.68 -15.23 -18.94
N PRO A 123 -30.13 -14.19 -19.67
CA PRO A 123 -31.45 -14.17 -20.30
C PRO A 123 -31.62 -15.26 -21.36
N LEU A 124 -30.52 -15.70 -21.99
CA LEU A 124 -30.49 -16.71 -23.04
C LEU A 124 -30.16 -18.12 -22.52
N ARG A 125 -30.22 -18.35 -21.20
CA ARG A 125 -29.84 -19.63 -20.54
C ARG A 125 -30.58 -20.87 -21.06
N ASN A 126 -31.81 -20.72 -21.55
CA ASN A 126 -32.63 -21.83 -22.05
C ASN A 126 -32.41 -22.11 -23.55
N THR A 127 -31.49 -21.39 -24.20
CA THR A 127 -31.20 -21.53 -25.63
C THR A 127 -29.88 -22.26 -25.84
N PRO A 128 -29.69 -22.96 -26.98
CA PRO A 128 -28.41 -23.60 -27.28
C PRO A 128 -27.24 -22.61 -27.41
N TYR A 129 -27.53 -21.31 -27.53
CA TYR A 129 -26.55 -20.22 -27.64
C TYR A 129 -26.16 -19.59 -26.29
N ALA A 130 -26.63 -20.14 -25.16
CA ALA A 130 -26.34 -19.62 -23.81
C ALA A 130 -24.84 -19.40 -23.55
N GLY A 131 -23.99 -20.25 -24.13
CA GLY A 131 -22.54 -20.19 -24.00
C GLY A 131 -21.90 -18.98 -24.64
N GLY A 132 -22.17 -18.80 -25.93
CA GLY A 132 -21.64 -17.66 -26.68
C GLY A 132 -22.18 -16.34 -26.15
N ALA A 133 -23.46 -16.29 -25.77
CA ALA A 133 -24.06 -15.10 -25.19
C ALA A 133 -23.47 -14.77 -23.80
N GLY A 134 -23.27 -15.79 -22.95
CA GLY A 134 -22.72 -15.60 -21.60
C GLY A 134 -21.24 -15.21 -21.61
N SER A 135 -20.43 -15.82 -22.49
CA SER A 135 -19.02 -15.46 -22.63
C SER A 135 -18.83 -14.06 -23.24
N LEU A 136 -19.65 -13.68 -24.22
CA LEU A 136 -19.63 -12.33 -24.80
C LEU A 136 -20.02 -11.27 -23.76
N ALA A 137 -21.06 -11.54 -22.95
CA ALA A 137 -21.48 -10.63 -21.88
C ALA A 137 -20.38 -10.49 -20.80
N ALA A 138 -19.73 -11.59 -20.42
CA ALA A 138 -18.60 -11.57 -19.47
C ALA A 138 -17.41 -10.77 -20.04
N ALA A 139 -17.06 -10.97 -21.31
CA ALA A 139 -16.01 -10.20 -21.98
C ALA A 139 -16.33 -8.70 -22.03
N GLY A 140 -17.58 -8.34 -22.31
CA GLY A 140 -18.04 -6.95 -22.26
C GLY A 140 -17.90 -6.34 -20.86
N LEU A 141 -18.24 -7.09 -19.82
CA LEU A 141 -18.07 -6.62 -18.44
C LEU A 141 -16.59 -6.44 -18.06
N VAL A 142 -15.70 -7.34 -18.50
CA VAL A 142 -14.24 -7.17 -18.35
C VAL A 142 -13.75 -5.89 -19.03
N VAL A 143 -14.22 -5.58 -20.25
CA VAL A 143 -13.86 -4.34 -20.96
C VAL A 143 -14.30 -3.11 -20.15
N ILE A 144 -15.51 -3.12 -19.60
CA ILE A 144 -16.03 -2.01 -18.79
C ILE A 144 -15.18 -1.85 -17.52
N LEU A 145 -14.86 -2.93 -16.83
CA LEU A 145 -13.97 -2.92 -15.66
C LEU A 145 -12.58 -2.37 -16.01
N SER A 146 -11.98 -2.84 -17.10
CA SER A 146 -10.69 -2.32 -17.59
C SER A 146 -10.74 -0.81 -17.80
N LEU A 147 -11.81 -0.28 -18.41
CA LEU A 147 -11.99 1.17 -18.57
C LEU A 147 -12.12 1.88 -17.22
N CYS A 148 -12.90 1.35 -16.27
CA CYS A 148 -13.00 1.91 -14.92
C CYS A 148 -11.63 1.98 -14.24
N LEU A 149 -10.82 0.93 -14.37
CA LEU A 149 -9.45 0.91 -13.83
C LEU A 149 -8.56 1.95 -14.53
N THR A 150 -8.69 2.13 -15.85
CA THR A 150 -7.91 3.15 -16.58
C THR A 150 -8.28 4.56 -16.14
N ILE A 151 -9.57 4.86 -15.99
CA ILE A 151 -10.05 6.16 -15.49
C ILE A 151 -9.54 6.41 -14.06
N TYR A 152 -9.56 5.39 -13.20
CA TYR A 152 -8.98 5.47 -11.86
C TYR A 152 -7.47 5.77 -11.89
N GLY A 153 -6.73 5.17 -12.82
CA GLY A 153 -5.31 5.43 -13.01
C GLY A 153 -5.03 6.88 -13.36
N ILE A 154 -5.80 7.43 -14.29
CA ILE A 154 -5.68 8.82 -14.76
C ILE A 154 -6.08 9.81 -13.66
N SER A 155 -7.11 9.52 -12.87
CA SER A 155 -7.58 10.43 -11.82
C SER A 155 -6.73 10.39 -10.55
N SER A 156 -6.14 9.23 -10.23
CA SER A 156 -5.44 9.01 -8.97
C SER A 156 -3.94 9.27 -9.06
N PHE A 157 -3.31 9.01 -10.22
CA PHE A 157 -1.86 9.12 -10.38
C PHE A 157 -1.50 10.16 -11.43
N LYS A 158 -0.65 11.12 -11.02
CA LYS A 158 -0.03 12.08 -11.94
C LYS A 158 1.30 11.54 -12.44
N GLU A 159 1.66 11.86 -13.68
CA GLU A 159 2.94 11.51 -14.26
C GLU A 159 4.09 12.18 -13.47
N GLY A 160 5.04 11.38 -12.98
CA GLY A 160 6.22 11.88 -12.26
C GLY A 160 6.12 11.90 -10.72
N GLU A 161 4.96 11.59 -10.13
CA GLU A 161 4.84 11.45 -8.66
C GLU A 161 5.44 10.13 -8.16
N PRO A 162 6.20 10.14 -7.05
CA PRO A 162 6.69 8.91 -6.43
C PRO A 162 5.52 8.08 -5.90
N SER A 163 5.71 6.76 -5.82
CA SER A 163 4.68 5.82 -5.37
C SER A 163 4.08 6.24 -4.02
N THR A 164 2.74 6.35 -3.98
CA THR A 164 1.98 6.71 -2.77
C THR A 164 1.92 5.56 -1.74
N ALA A 165 2.51 4.41 -2.07
CA ALA A 165 2.41 3.22 -1.24
C ALA A 165 3.24 3.36 0.04
N PRO A 166 2.77 2.77 1.16
CA PRO A 166 3.52 2.80 2.41
C PRO A 166 4.89 2.14 2.23
N SER A 167 5.95 2.93 2.40
CA SER A 167 7.35 2.50 2.32
C SER A 167 7.86 1.89 3.62
N LEU A 168 6.97 1.61 4.58
CA LEU A 168 7.29 0.99 5.86
C LEU A 168 6.50 -0.31 6.02
N THR A 169 7.20 -1.35 6.44
CA THR A 169 6.56 -2.59 6.92
C THR A 169 6.02 -2.40 8.34
N LEU A 170 5.15 -3.31 8.78
CA LEU A 170 4.61 -3.34 10.14
C LEU A 170 5.72 -3.38 11.22
N THR A 171 6.88 -3.96 10.90
CA THR A 171 8.06 -4.01 11.78
C THR A 171 8.97 -2.79 11.69
N GLY A 172 8.55 -1.72 10.99
CA GLY A 172 9.31 -0.48 10.81
C GLY A 172 10.45 -0.55 9.80
N ARG A 173 10.65 -1.70 9.10
CA ARG A 173 11.64 -1.81 8.03
C ARG A 173 11.22 -0.97 6.82
N LYS A 174 12.15 -0.17 6.29
CA LYS A 174 11.99 0.50 4.98
C LYS A 174 11.82 -0.55 3.89
N LYS A 175 10.74 -0.42 3.13
CA LYS A 175 10.34 -1.27 2.01
C LYS A 175 10.24 -0.41 0.77
N GLU A 176 10.68 -0.95 -0.36
CA GLU A 176 10.43 -0.36 -1.66
C GLU A 176 8.93 -0.08 -1.80
N PRO A 177 8.52 1.18 -2.06
CA PRO A 177 7.12 1.52 -2.20
C PRO A 177 6.57 0.80 -3.44
N ASP A 178 5.34 0.29 -3.34
CA ASP A 178 4.75 -0.53 -4.40
C ASP A 178 4.69 0.24 -5.72
N GLN A 179 5.35 -0.29 -6.74
CA GLN A 179 5.36 0.28 -8.09
C GLN A 179 3.95 0.35 -8.70
N LEU A 180 2.99 -0.42 -8.17
CA LEU A 180 1.56 -0.36 -8.55
C LEU A 180 0.97 1.04 -8.40
N GLN A 181 1.35 1.80 -7.36
CA GLN A 181 0.81 3.13 -7.08
C GLN A 181 1.56 4.25 -7.82
N THR A 182 1.95 3.97 -9.07
CA THR A 182 2.51 4.95 -10.02
C THR A 182 1.65 4.93 -11.28
N ALA A 183 1.63 6.03 -12.04
CA ALA A 183 0.87 6.10 -13.28
C ALA A 183 1.28 4.98 -14.28
N GLU A 184 2.59 4.76 -14.42
CA GLU A 184 3.14 3.72 -15.31
C GLU A 184 2.82 2.30 -14.81
N GLY A 185 2.96 2.06 -13.49
CA GLY A 185 2.66 0.77 -12.89
C GLY A 185 1.18 0.42 -12.95
N TRP A 186 0.30 1.39 -12.74
CA TRP A 186 -1.14 1.21 -12.86
C TRP A 186 -1.55 0.92 -14.32
N ALA A 187 -0.97 1.64 -15.29
CA ALA A 187 -1.21 1.36 -16.70
C ALA A 187 -0.82 -0.09 -17.07
N LYS A 188 0.36 -0.57 -16.63
CA LYS A 188 0.79 -1.96 -16.81
C LYS A 188 -0.16 -2.96 -16.14
N PHE A 189 -0.68 -2.65 -14.95
CA PHE A 189 -1.67 -3.46 -14.26
C PHE A 189 -2.99 -3.55 -15.04
N THR A 190 -3.52 -2.42 -15.52
CA THR A 190 -4.77 -2.40 -16.31
C THR A 190 -4.65 -3.19 -17.62
N GLY A 191 -3.52 -3.08 -18.32
CA GLY A 191 -3.22 -3.89 -19.50
C GLY A 191 -3.14 -5.38 -19.19
N GLY A 192 -2.49 -5.75 -18.09
CA GLY A 192 -2.46 -7.11 -17.58
C GLY A 192 -3.85 -7.65 -17.24
N PHE A 193 -4.69 -6.84 -16.57
CA PHE A 193 -6.07 -7.19 -16.22
C PHE A 193 -6.94 -7.43 -17.45
N PHE A 194 -6.83 -6.57 -18.46
CA PHE A 194 -7.57 -6.74 -19.72
C PHE A 194 -7.19 -8.04 -20.43
N PHE A 195 -5.88 -8.28 -20.63
CA PHE A 195 -5.39 -9.49 -21.28
C PHE A 195 -5.74 -10.75 -20.48
N GLY A 196 -5.54 -10.72 -19.16
CA GLY A 196 -5.91 -11.80 -18.25
C GLY A 196 -7.42 -12.07 -18.25
N GLY A 197 -8.24 -11.02 -18.28
CA GLY A 197 -9.69 -11.14 -18.26
C GLY A 197 -10.25 -11.79 -19.52
N ILE A 198 -9.84 -11.34 -20.71
CA ILE A 198 -10.28 -11.94 -21.99
C ILE A 198 -9.78 -13.38 -22.13
N SER A 199 -8.52 -13.66 -21.72
CA SER A 199 -8.00 -15.03 -21.73
C SER A 199 -8.73 -15.93 -20.73
N GLY A 200 -9.07 -15.44 -19.53
CA GLY A 200 -9.86 -16.17 -18.54
C GLY A 200 -11.28 -16.51 -19.01
N VAL A 201 -11.95 -15.56 -19.68
CA VAL A 201 -13.28 -15.78 -20.29
C VAL A 201 -13.19 -16.84 -21.40
N THR A 202 -12.17 -16.75 -22.26
CA THR A 202 -11.94 -17.73 -23.34
C THR A 202 -11.67 -19.12 -22.78
N TRP A 203 -10.88 -19.21 -21.71
CA TRP A 203 -10.58 -20.47 -21.04
C TRP A 203 -11.83 -21.09 -20.39
N ALA A 204 -12.67 -20.29 -19.73
CA ALA A 204 -13.93 -20.76 -19.19
C ALA A 204 -14.88 -21.28 -20.29
N TYR A 205 -14.97 -20.56 -21.41
CA TYR A 205 -15.75 -21.01 -22.57
C TYR A 205 -15.21 -22.33 -23.14
N PHE A 206 -13.90 -22.48 -23.27
CA PHE A 206 -13.26 -23.70 -23.74
C PHE A 206 -13.57 -24.90 -22.82
N LEU A 207 -13.47 -24.72 -21.50
CA LEU A 207 -13.77 -25.78 -20.53
C LEU A 207 -15.25 -26.21 -20.53
N LEU A 208 -16.16 -25.27 -20.77
CA LEU A 208 -17.60 -25.54 -20.77
C LEU A 208 -18.10 -26.17 -22.07
N TYR A 209 -17.53 -25.82 -23.23
CA TYR A 209 -18.08 -26.20 -24.55
C TYR A 209 -17.19 -27.14 -25.38
N VAL A 210 -15.90 -27.28 -25.05
CA VAL A 210 -14.99 -28.18 -25.79
C VAL A 210 -14.65 -29.42 -24.98
N LEU A 211 -14.42 -29.25 -23.67
CA LEU A 211 -14.04 -30.35 -22.78
C LEU A 211 -15.24 -31.11 -22.18
N ASP A 212 -16.46 -30.58 -22.32
CA ASP A 212 -17.75 -31.19 -21.90
C ASP A 212 -17.66 -31.85 -20.51
N LEU A 213 -16.92 -31.22 -19.59
CA LEU A 213 -16.71 -31.74 -18.24
C LEU A 213 -18.06 -31.81 -17.51
N PRO A 214 -18.27 -32.78 -16.60
CA PRO A 214 -19.54 -32.98 -15.90
C PRO A 214 -19.75 -31.91 -14.82
N TYR A 215 -19.80 -30.64 -15.22
CA TYR A 215 -20.14 -29.54 -14.34
C TYR A 215 -21.67 -29.35 -14.32
N TYR A 216 -22.15 -28.74 -13.24
CA TYR A 216 -23.58 -28.51 -12.96
C TYR A 216 -24.17 -27.39 -13.87
N PHE A 217 -24.08 -27.56 -15.19
CA PHE A 217 -24.66 -26.68 -16.21
C PHE A 217 -25.80 -27.32 -17.02
N LYS A 218 -26.02 -28.63 -16.87
CA LYS A 218 -27.13 -29.35 -17.51
C LYS A 218 -28.42 -29.23 -16.71
#